data_AF-I3ZI52-F1
#
_entry.id   AF-I3ZI52-F1
#
_cell.length_a   1.000
_cell.length_b   1.000
_cell.length_c   1.000
_cell.angle_alpha   90.00
_cell.angle_beta   90.00
_cell.angle_gamma   90.00
#
_symmetry.space_group_name_H-M   'P 1'
#
loop_
_entity.id
_entity.type
_entity.pdbx_description
1 polymer ?
#
loop_
_entity_poly.entity_id
_entity_poly.type
_entity_poly.pdbx_seq_one_letter_code
_entity_poly.pdbx_strand_id
1 'polypeptide(L)' 'MRSDLIFGALTHVQNRYQLCQLASKATRKLHKPNTRLQDTTNEVLERFHEQAPSDLKTGPEPAAVLETIEERRAA' A
#
# COMPACT_ATOMS: atom_id res chain seq x y z
N MET A 1 11.81 10.03 11.80
CA MET A 1 10.48 10.68 11.75
C MET A 1 9.64 10.05 10.64
N ARG A 2 8.30 10.22 10.62
CA ARG A 2 7.44 9.68 9.53
C ARG A 2 7.81 10.24 8.15
N SER A 3 8.32 11.47 8.09
CA SER A 3 8.86 12.08 6.87
C SER A 3 9.99 11.24 6.27
N ASP A 4 10.91 10.76 7.10
CA ASP A 4 12.12 10.06 6.65
C ASP A 4 11.77 8.72 6.02
N LEU A 5 10.78 8.01 6.59
CA LEU A 5 10.24 6.78 6.02
C LEU A 5 9.60 7.03 4.65
N ILE A 6 8.89 8.15 4.48
CA ILE A 6 8.29 8.52 3.19
C ILE A 6 9.39 8.85 2.17
N PHE A 7 10.42 9.61 2.57
CA PHE A 7 11.52 9.93 1.67
C PHE A 7 12.31 8.69 1.25
N GLY A 8 12.56 7.75 2.15
CA GLY A 8 13.17 6.47 1.80
C GLY A 8 12.27 5.59 0.93
N ALA A 9 10.96 5.52 1.20
CA ALA A 9 10.05 4.77 0.35
C ALA A 9 9.98 5.29 -1.10
N LEU A 10 10.21 6.59 -1.31
CA LEU A 10 10.26 7.18 -2.65
C LEU A 10 11.47 6.73 -3.49
N THR A 11 12.51 6.13 -2.89
CA THR A 11 13.61 5.53 -3.67
C THR A 11 13.15 4.27 -4.41
N HIS A 12 12.13 3.59 -3.87
CA HIS A 12 11.56 2.37 -4.46
C HIS A 12 10.32 2.64 -5.31
N VAL A 13 9.50 3.64 -4.94
CA VAL A 13 8.32 4.07 -5.70
C VAL A 13 8.41 5.55 -6.03
N GLN A 14 8.76 5.86 -7.27
CA GLN A 14 8.96 7.25 -7.71
C GLN A 14 7.65 8.07 -7.72
N ASN A 15 6.50 7.41 -7.91
CA ASN A 15 5.20 8.06 -7.95
C ASN A 15 4.56 8.15 -6.55
N ARG A 16 4.46 9.37 -6.01
CA ARG A 16 3.85 9.66 -4.70
C ARG A 16 2.38 9.22 -4.59
N TYR A 17 1.60 9.36 -5.66
CA TYR A 17 0.20 8.92 -5.66
C TYR A 17 0.10 7.41 -5.55
N GLN A 18 0.95 6.69 -6.28
CA GLN A 18 1.03 5.23 -6.21
C GLN A 18 1.46 4.76 -4.83
N LEU A 19 2.47 5.41 -4.23
CA LEU A 19 2.91 5.14 -2.86
C LEU A 19 1.75 5.25 -1.86
N CYS A 20 0.98 6.34 -1.93
CA CYS A 20 -0.19 6.53 -1.07
C CYS A 20 -1.26 5.45 -1.27
N GLN A 21 -1.53 5.05 -2.52
CA GLN A 21 -2.51 4.00 -2.82
C GLN A 21 -2.06 2.64 -2.28
N LEU A 22 -0.79 2.28 -2.48
CA LEU A 22 -0.21 1.04 -1.97
C LEU A 22 -0.22 1.02 -0.45
N ALA A 23 0.21 2.11 0.19
CA ALA A 23 0.21 2.23 1.65
C ALA A 23 -1.21 2.12 2.22
N SER A 24 -2.20 2.74 1.55
CA SER A 24 -3.62 2.64 1.94
C SER A 24 -4.15 1.21 1.81
N LYS A 25 -3.79 0.50 0.74
CA LYS A 25 -4.18 -0.91 0.53
C LYS A 25 -3.53 -1.82 1.58
N ALA A 26 -2.22 -1.68 1.81
CA ALA A 26 -1.47 -2.47 2.79
C ALA A 26 -1.96 -2.21 4.21
N THR A 27 -2.21 -0.95 4.58
CA THR A 27 -2.75 -0.60 5.90
C THR A 27 -4.09 -1.27 6.13
N ARG A 28 -5.03 -1.20 5.18
CA ARG A 28 -6.33 -1.89 5.32
C ARG A 28 -6.19 -3.40 5.44
N LYS A 29 -5.25 -4.01 4.71
CA LYS A 29 -5.04 -5.47 4.72
C LYS A 29 -4.41 -5.97 6.02
N LEU A 30 -3.53 -5.19 6.64
CA LEU A 30 -2.75 -5.58 7.81
C LEU A 30 -3.35 -5.09 9.14
N HIS A 31 -4.28 -4.13 9.09
CA HIS A 31 -4.85 -3.55 10.29
C HIS A 31 -5.70 -4.56 11.07
N LYS A 32 -5.48 -4.62 12.38
CA LYS A 32 -6.25 -5.45 13.30
C LYS A 32 -7.37 -4.61 13.94
N PRO A 33 -8.61 -5.13 14.05
CA PRO A 33 -9.66 -4.44 14.79
C PRO A 33 -9.21 -4.09 16.21
N ASN A 34 -9.71 -2.96 16.73
CA ASN A 34 -9.38 -2.44 18.07
C ASN A 34 -7.90 -2.12 18.30
N THR A 35 -7.10 -1.99 17.24
CA THR A 35 -5.75 -1.42 17.32
C THR A 35 -5.73 -0.01 16.74
N ARG A 36 -4.68 0.74 17.05
CA ARG A 36 -4.54 2.11 16.55
C ARG A 36 -4.04 2.09 15.10
N LEU A 37 -4.80 2.68 14.19
CA LEU A 37 -4.50 2.68 12.75
C LEU A 37 -3.13 3.26 12.42
N GLN A 38 -2.72 4.31 13.15
CA GLN A 38 -1.43 4.98 12.97
C GLN A 38 -0.25 4.02 13.11
N ASP A 39 -0.36 3.02 14.00
CA ASP A 39 0.72 2.07 14.25
C ASP A 39 0.88 1.13 13.05
N THR A 40 -0.23 0.60 12.51
CA THR A 40 -0.21 -0.18 11.27
C THR A 40 0.32 0.64 10.10
N THR A 41 -0.06 1.92 9.98
CA THR A 41 0.46 2.78 8.91
C THR A 41 1.97 2.99 9.04
N ASN A 42 2.50 3.15 10.25
CA ASN A 42 3.92 3.30 10.47
C ASN A 42 4.68 2.03 10.09
N GLU A 43 4.18 0.86 10.48
CA GLU A 43 4.74 -0.43 10.10
C GLU A 43 4.78 -0.62 8.58
N VAL A 44 3.72 -0.22 7.88
CA VAL A 44 3.68 -0.26 6.41
C VAL A 44 4.73 0.66 5.78
N LEU A 45 4.88 1.89 6.31
CA LEU A 45 5.87 2.84 5.80
C LEU A 45 7.31 2.37 6.08
N GLU A 46 7.56 1.70 7.20
CA GLU A 46 8.84 1.09 7.53
C GLU A 46 9.20 -0.04 6.56
N ARG A 47 8.23 -0.92 6.25
CA ARG A 47 8.43 -1.97 5.23
C ARG A 47 8.73 -1.40 3.84
N PHE A 48 8.05 -0.32 3.46
CA PHE A 48 8.29 0.36 2.17
C PHE A 48 9.61 1.12 2.13
N HIS A 49 10.16 1.50 3.29
CA HIS A 49 11.48 2.10 3.39
C HIS A 49 12.58 1.05 3.16
N GLU A 50 12.41 -0.15 3.75
CA GLU A 50 13.40 -1.23 3.65
C GLU A 50 13.36 -2.01 2.33
N GLN A 51 12.17 -2.19 1.74
CA GLN A 51 11.97 -3.06 0.58
C GLN A 51 11.05 -2.44 -0.46
N ALA A 52 11.33 -2.74 -1.73
CA ALA A 52 10.44 -2.32 -2.80
C ALA A 52 9.07 -3.02 -2.69
N PRO A 53 7.95 -2.32 -2.95
CA PRO A 53 6.62 -2.92 -2.81
C PRO A 53 6.37 -4.14 -3.70
N SER A 54 7.13 -4.29 -4.79
CA SER A 54 7.12 -5.46 -5.67
C SER A 54 7.73 -6.71 -5.03
N ASP A 55 8.66 -6.55 -4.07
CA ASP A 55 9.29 -7.66 -3.34
C ASP A 55 8.46 -8.08 -2.12
N LEU A 56 7.57 -7.20 -1.66
CA LEU A 56 6.55 -7.52 -0.68
C LEU A 56 5.53 -8.45 -1.34
N LYS A 57 5.83 -9.77 -1.32
CA LYS A 57 4.93 -10.86 -1.72
C LYS A 57 3.66 -10.84 -0.89
N THR A 58 2.76 -9.92 -1.24
CA THR A 58 1.36 -9.94 -0.85
C THR A 58 0.62 -10.58 -2.01
N GLY A 59 0.15 -11.82 -1.83
CA GLY A 59 -0.58 -12.56 -2.86
C GLY A 59 -1.78 -11.79 -3.43
N PRO A 60 -2.41 -12.40 -4.46
CA PRO A 60 -2.50 -11.89 -5.83
C PRO A 60 -2.89 -10.40 -5.92
N GLU A 61 -2.22 -9.71 -6.83
CA GLU A 61 -2.41 -8.29 -7.12
C GLU A 61 -3.86 -7.94 -7.52
N PRO A 62 -4.34 -6.72 -7.23
CA PRO A 62 -5.69 -6.27 -7.57
C PRO A 62 -5.90 -5.94 -9.05
N ALA A 63 -5.03 -6.40 -9.96
CA ALA A 63 -5.25 -6.26 -11.40
C ALA A 63 -6.62 -6.84 -11.82
N ALA A 64 -7.10 -7.88 -11.14
CA ALA A 64 -8.42 -8.47 -11.37
C ALA A 64 -9.61 -7.59 -10.93
N VAL A 65 -9.40 -6.58 -10.06
CA VAL A 65 -10.53 -5.77 -9.53
C VAL A 65 -10.96 -4.68 -10.52
N LEU A 66 -10.07 -4.22 -11.40
CA LEU A 66 -10.42 -3.21 -12.40
C LEU A 66 -11.31 -3.79 -13.50
N GLU A 67 -11.03 -5.00 -13.98
CA GLU A 67 -11.86 -5.69 -15.00
C GLU A 67 -13.31 -5.89 -14.52
N THR A 68 -13.50 -6.29 -13.26
CA THR A 68 -14.85 -6.49 -12.71
C THR A 68 -15.66 -5.19 -12.59
N ILE A 69 -15.01 -4.04 -12.42
CA ILE A 69 -15.68 -2.74 -12.26
C ILE A 69 -16.15 -2.18 -13.62
N GLU A 70 -15.45 -2.50 -14.71
CA GLU A 70 -15.83 -2.06 -16.06
C GLU A 70 -17.01 -2.87 -16.61
N GLU A 71 -17.03 -4.20 -16.43
CA GLU A 71 -18.14 -5.05 -16.87
C GLU A 71 -19.48 -4.70 -16.19
N ARG A 72 -19.45 -4.29 -14.92
CA ARG A 72 -20.65 -3.89 -14.15
C ARG A 72 -21.31 -2.60 -14.65
N ARG A 73 -20.60 -1.79 -15.45
CA ARG A 73 -21.07 -0.48 -15.91
C ARG A 73 -21.64 -0.52 -17.34
N ALA A 74 -21.52 -1.66 -18.01
CA ALA A 74 -21.92 -1.85 -19.41
C ALA A 74 -23.12 -2.80 -19.61
N ALA A 75 -23.77 -3.24 -18.52
CA ALA A 75 -24.94 -4.13 -18.54
C ALA A 75 -26.22 -3.41 -18.12
#